data_AF-A0A1Y3TTA0-F1
#
_entry.id   AF-A0A1Y3TTA0-F1
#
_cell.length_a   1.000
_cell.length_b   1.000
_cell.length_c   1.000
_cell.angle_alpha   90.00
_cell.angle_beta   90.00
_cell.angle_gamma   90.00
#
_symmetry.space_group_name_H-M   'P 1'
#
loop_
_entity.id
_entity.type
_entity.pdbx_description
1 polymer ?
#
loop_
_entity_poly.entity_id
_entity_poly.type
_entity_poly.pdbx_seq_one_letter_code
_entity_poly.pdbx_strand_id
1 'polypeptide(L)'
;MKFSEMPYARPDIDAILARCAQFAADAAAADSDEALVKLYYDQSAAMADYTTAANLANIHYTCDTRDPYWQAEQDFFDANGPAVSNAVTEIYRAILANPHLDALTAAYGSTCVPGMRNAVLSVDSRVTALQQEANTISSLYQRLYGGALVELDGQQLTIPQLGPYKQSLDPAVRRAAFEAEASYFDAHRGEFDELYERTVHNLNQQAAILGYKDYSELSYARMNRIGYGPEEIRIFRDQVARDVVPLLAEVVARRARRAGIEHPTFADLNVAFPDGNPVPVKGYQVRMDAARTMYHELSSETAEFIDFMQDNELFDVLSRPGKANGGYMTILPTYKAPFIFANWNDTAADVDVLTHEAGHAFEGYLAALDEAMPEDLKCPSMESAEIHSMAMEFLTAPWHHLLFGADTPKYALTHTEESLIFLAYGCEVDEFQHIMYQHPNLTPDQRNDVWLKLEKKYRPWIDFDGLPFYGRGAGWQRQLHIYECPFYYIDYCLSTMAALQFFLLNEADHADAWQRYLRLCRRGGTASYTELCETAGLRTPFEEGSVKAIAQPVANWIAEHQI
;
A
#
# COMPACT_ATOMS: atom_id res chain seq x y z
N MET A 1 24.73 10.16 0.41
CA MET A 1 24.43 11.50 0.94
C MET A 1 23.31 11.29 1.92
N LYS A 2 23.43 11.82 3.14
CA LYS A 2 22.37 11.61 4.12
C LYS A 2 21.10 12.35 3.71
N PHE A 3 19.94 11.81 4.04
CA PHE A 3 18.64 12.44 3.75
C PHE A 3 18.58 13.89 4.24
N SER A 4 19.07 14.14 5.45
CA SER A 4 19.14 15.47 6.07
C SER A 4 20.01 16.48 5.32
N GLU A 5 20.86 16.01 4.38
CA GLU A 5 21.77 16.83 3.57
C GLU A 5 21.31 16.97 2.11
N MET A 6 20.23 16.28 1.71
CA MET A 6 19.74 16.31 0.33
C MET A 6 19.13 17.69 0.02
N PRO A 7 19.66 18.45 -0.95
CA PRO A 7 19.12 19.74 -1.31
C PRO A 7 17.73 19.59 -1.95
N TYR A 8 16.80 20.43 -1.51
CA TYR A 8 15.54 20.63 -2.21
C TYR A 8 15.61 21.91 -3.05
N ALA A 9 15.18 21.82 -4.30
CA ALA A 9 14.91 22.95 -5.16
C ALA A 9 13.59 22.72 -5.90
N ARG A 10 12.70 23.72 -5.85
CA ARG A 10 11.45 23.69 -6.59
C ARG A 10 11.74 23.62 -8.10
N PRO A 11 11.20 22.64 -8.84
CA PRO A 11 11.48 22.47 -10.26
C PRO A 11 10.84 23.56 -11.13
N ASP A 12 11.48 23.85 -12.26
CA ASP A 12 10.91 24.70 -13.32
C ASP A 12 9.96 23.88 -14.20
N ILE A 13 8.65 24.04 -13.96
CA ILE A 13 7.61 23.28 -14.67
C ILE A 13 7.62 23.60 -16.17
N ASP A 14 7.82 24.86 -16.56
CA ASP A 14 7.82 25.24 -17.98
C ASP A 14 8.99 24.56 -18.73
N ALA A 15 10.15 24.48 -18.10
CA ALA A 15 11.29 23.77 -18.65
C ALA A 15 11.03 22.26 -18.79
N ILE A 16 10.39 21.64 -17.80
CA ILE A 16 10.01 20.21 -17.85
C ILE A 16 9.01 19.96 -18.98
N LEU A 17 7.95 20.77 -19.08
CA LEU A 17 6.94 20.65 -20.12
C LEU A 17 7.55 20.82 -21.53
N ALA A 18 8.46 21.78 -21.70
CA ALA A 18 9.19 21.97 -22.95
C ALA A 18 10.06 20.75 -23.29
N ARG A 19 10.70 20.13 -22.29
CA ARG A 19 11.50 18.92 -22.48
C ARG A 19 10.63 17.71 -22.87
N CYS A 20 9.48 17.52 -22.24
CA CYS A 20 8.52 16.48 -22.63
C CYS A 20 8.02 16.67 -24.07
N ALA A 21 7.72 17.91 -24.46
CA ALA A 21 7.31 18.21 -25.84
C ALA A 21 8.41 17.86 -26.86
N GLN A 22 9.68 18.09 -26.52
CA GLN A 22 10.81 17.66 -27.35
C GLN A 22 10.88 16.14 -27.46
N PHE A 23 10.76 15.41 -26.35
CA PHE A 23 10.76 13.95 -26.38
C PHE A 23 9.60 13.36 -27.20
N ALA A 24 8.42 13.97 -27.15
CA ALA A 24 7.30 13.56 -28.00
C ALA A 24 7.61 13.76 -29.50
N ALA A 25 8.25 14.87 -29.86
CA ALA A 25 8.69 15.11 -31.24
C ALA A 25 9.78 14.12 -31.68
N ASP A 26 10.74 13.84 -30.80
CA ASP A 26 11.81 12.88 -31.06
C ASP A 26 11.25 11.44 -31.19
N ALA A 27 10.24 11.08 -30.40
CA ALA A 27 9.57 9.78 -30.47
C ALA A 27 8.88 9.56 -31.82
N ALA A 28 8.26 10.61 -32.36
CA ALA A 28 7.66 10.58 -33.69
C ALA A 28 8.70 10.52 -34.82
N ALA A 29 9.93 10.99 -34.58
CA ALA A 29 11.01 11.02 -35.56
C ALA A 29 11.95 9.81 -35.49
N ALA A 30 11.92 9.01 -34.42
CA ALA A 30 12.74 7.82 -34.26
C ALA A 30 12.47 6.81 -35.39
N ASP A 31 13.52 6.45 -36.13
CA ASP A 31 13.47 5.70 -37.41
C ASP A 31 14.09 4.29 -37.32
N SER A 32 14.40 3.83 -36.11
CA SER A 32 14.90 2.48 -35.83
C SER A 32 14.46 1.97 -34.46
N ASP A 33 14.53 0.65 -34.27
CA ASP A 33 14.29 -0.02 -32.99
C ASP A 33 15.20 0.55 -31.90
N GLU A 34 16.50 0.68 -32.19
CA GLU A 34 17.50 1.22 -31.26
C GLU A 34 17.24 2.68 -30.89
N ALA A 35 16.79 3.49 -31.85
CA ALA A 35 16.47 4.89 -31.62
C ALA A 35 15.27 5.04 -30.68
N LEU A 36 14.20 4.26 -30.88
CA LEU A 36 13.01 4.31 -30.03
C LEU A 36 13.28 3.77 -28.63
N VAL A 37 14.00 2.65 -28.51
CA VAL A 37 14.42 2.06 -27.22
C VAL A 37 15.24 3.06 -26.42
N LYS A 38 16.24 3.69 -27.06
CA LYS A 38 17.06 4.70 -26.39
C LYS A 38 16.22 5.91 -25.96
N LEU A 39 15.31 6.36 -26.80
CA LEU A 39 14.43 7.48 -26.47
C LEU A 39 13.55 7.21 -25.26
N TYR A 40 12.96 6.01 -25.17
CA TYR A 40 12.13 5.63 -24.02
C TYR A 40 12.95 5.59 -22.73
N TYR A 41 14.17 5.10 -22.78
CA TYR A 41 15.09 5.15 -21.65
C TYR A 41 15.42 6.61 -21.25
N ASP A 42 15.89 7.41 -22.21
CA ASP A 42 16.32 8.79 -21.98
C ASP A 42 15.20 9.67 -21.39
N GLN A 43 13.95 9.50 -21.84
CA GLN A 43 12.82 10.26 -21.32
C GLN A 43 12.50 9.88 -19.87
N SER A 44 12.55 8.59 -19.52
CA SER A 44 12.29 8.13 -18.15
C SER A 44 13.34 8.68 -17.20
N ALA A 45 14.61 8.63 -17.59
CA ALA A 45 15.75 9.12 -16.82
C ALA A 45 15.69 10.64 -16.62
N ALA A 46 15.19 11.38 -17.62
CA ALA A 46 15.05 12.83 -17.54
C ALA A 46 14.01 13.29 -16.49
N MET A 47 13.14 12.40 -16.03
CA MET A 47 12.16 12.70 -14.97
C MET A 47 12.69 12.50 -13.55
N ALA A 48 13.88 11.91 -13.39
CA ALA A 48 14.45 11.57 -12.08
C ALA A 48 14.50 12.76 -11.12
N ASP A 49 14.99 13.93 -11.57
CA ASP A 49 15.11 15.12 -10.73
C ASP A 49 13.74 15.70 -10.31
N TYR A 50 12.76 15.66 -11.21
CA TYR A 50 11.39 16.08 -10.89
C TYR A 50 10.78 15.15 -9.84
N THR A 51 10.91 13.83 -10.02
CA THR A 51 10.40 12.83 -9.09
C THR A 51 11.10 12.94 -7.73
N THR A 52 12.42 13.13 -7.70
CA THR A 52 13.18 13.39 -6.47
C THR A 52 12.68 14.64 -5.76
N ALA A 53 12.47 15.76 -6.47
CA ALA A 53 11.96 16.98 -5.85
C ALA A 53 10.54 16.78 -5.28
N ALA A 54 9.65 16.12 -6.04
CA ALA A 54 8.29 15.81 -5.60
C ALA A 54 8.30 14.94 -4.33
N ASN A 55 9.11 13.88 -4.32
CA ASN A 55 9.18 12.96 -3.19
C ASN A 55 9.87 13.59 -1.96
N LEU A 56 10.88 14.46 -2.14
CA LEU A 56 11.44 15.24 -1.02
C LEU A 56 10.38 16.14 -0.38
N ALA A 57 9.62 16.88 -1.18
CA ALA A 57 8.54 17.73 -0.67
C ALA A 57 7.47 16.92 0.07
N ASN A 58 7.07 15.79 -0.51
CA ASN A 58 6.10 14.89 0.11
C ASN A 58 6.60 14.32 1.44
N ILE A 59 7.82 13.75 1.48
CA ILE A 59 8.40 13.18 2.71
C ILE A 59 8.46 14.23 3.81
N HIS A 60 8.97 15.42 3.51
CA HIS A 60 9.05 16.46 4.53
C HIS A 60 7.67 16.94 4.99
N TYR A 61 6.70 17.05 4.09
CA TYR A 61 5.32 17.41 4.42
C TYR A 61 4.65 16.35 5.31
N THR A 62 4.77 15.06 5.00
CA THR A 62 4.15 13.98 5.80
C THR A 62 4.85 13.80 7.14
N CYS A 63 6.14 14.13 7.25
CA CYS A 63 6.90 14.14 8.50
C CYS A 63 6.37 15.18 9.52
N ASP A 64 5.86 16.32 9.05
CA ASP A 64 5.11 17.30 9.86
C ASP A 64 4.17 18.13 8.98
N THR A 65 2.90 17.73 8.92
CA THR A 65 1.84 18.35 8.11
C THR A 65 1.48 19.78 8.53
N ARG A 66 2.09 20.28 9.62
CA ARG A 66 1.90 21.65 10.12
C ARG A 66 2.97 22.61 9.58
N ASP A 67 4.04 22.11 8.96
CA ASP A 67 5.10 22.96 8.42
C ASP A 67 4.59 23.76 7.21
N PRO A 68 4.48 25.09 7.30
CA PRO A 68 3.92 25.90 6.22
C PRO A 68 4.80 25.94 4.97
N TYR A 69 6.11 25.70 5.09
CA TYR A 69 7.01 25.65 3.93
C TYR A 69 6.73 24.38 3.12
N TRP A 70 6.77 23.22 3.77
CA TRP A 70 6.55 21.94 3.08
C TRP A 70 5.11 21.76 2.61
N GLN A 71 4.13 22.33 3.33
CA GLN A 71 2.76 22.44 2.82
C GLN A 71 2.71 23.21 1.49
N ALA A 72 3.40 24.35 1.39
CA ALA A 72 3.40 25.15 0.16
C ALA A 72 4.12 24.45 -1.00
N GLU A 73 5.12 23.61 -0.72
CA GLU A 73 5.76 22.77 -1.74
C GLU A 73 4.85 21.60 -2.17
N GLN A 74 4.15 20.94 -1.22
CA GLN A 74 3.16 19.92 -1.57
C GLN A 74 2.02 20.52 -2.41
N ASP A 75 1.47 21.67 -2.02
CA ASP A 75 0.43 22.38 -2.79
C ASP A 75 0.91 22.73 -4.22
N PHE A 76 2.21 23.05 -4.36
CA PHE A 76 2.81 23.28 -5.67
C PHE A 76 2.79 22.02 -6.54
N PHE A 77 3.16 20.85 -6.00
CA PHE A 77 3.10 19.60 -6.74
C PHE A 77 1.66 19.15 -7.02
N ASP A 78 0.74 19.35 -6.07
CA ASP A 78 -0.69 19.05 -6.24
C ASP A 78 -1.28 19.84 -7.42
N ALA A 79 -0.88 21.11 -7.57
CA ALA A 79 -1.32 21.99 -8.64
C ALA A 79 -0.65 21.70 -9.99
N ASN A 80 0.64 21.35 -10.03
CA ASN A 80 1.41 21.25 -11.28
C ASN A 80 1.60 19.82 -11.79
N GLY A 81 1.53 18.82 -10.90
CA GLY A 81 1.71 17.41 -11.24
C GLY A 81 0.81 16.90 -12.37
N PRO A 82 -0.49 17.25 -12.40
CA PRO A 82 -1.36 16.88 -13.51
C PRO A 82 -0.88 17.35 -14.88
N ALA A 83 -0.30 18.55 -14.97
CA ALA A 83 0.25 19.06 -16.24
C ALA A 83 1.48 18.27 -16.69
N VAL A 84 2.37 17.93 -15.76
CA VAL A 84 3.56 17.09 -16.03
C VAL A 84 3.15 15.69 -16.48
N SER A 85 2.17 15.07 -15.79
CA SER A 85 1.62 13.76 -16.16
C SER A 85 1.02 13.76 -17.57
N ASN A 86 0.27 14.80 -17.93
CA ASN A 86 -0.23 14.97 -19.29
C ASN A 86 0.90 15.06 -20.32
N ALA A 87 1.96 15.82 -20.02
CA ALA A 87 3.09 15.99 -20.93
C ALA A 87 3.86 14.69 -21.16
N VAL A 88 4.08 13.89 -20.12
CA VAL A 88 4.64 12.53 -20.25
C VAL A 88 3.72 11.64 -21.09
N THR A 89 2.40 11.75 -20.88
CA THR A 89 1.42 10.99 -21.67
C THR A 89 1.46 11.34 -23.17
N GLU A 90 1.79 12.58 -23.54
CA GLU A 90 2.01 12.94 -24.96
C GLU A 90 3.23 12.23 -25.56
N ILE A 91 4.29 12.02 -24.77
CA ILE A 91 5.44 11.20 -25.20
C ILE A 91 4.96 9.77 -25.48
N TYR A 92 4.18 9.18 -24.56
CA TYR A 92 3.62 7.85 -24.75
C TYR A 92 2.70 7.76 -25.97
N ARG A 93 1.88 8.78 -26.27
CA ARG A 93 1.07 8.81 -27.51
C ARG A 93 1.96 8.78 -28.76
N ALA A 94 3.04 9.54 -28.78
CA ALA A 94 3.98 9.56 -29.90
C ALA A 94 4.71 8.21 -30.05
N ILE A 95 5.15 7.60 -28.94
CA ILE A 95 5.78 6.27 -28.92
C ILE A 95 4.80 5.20 -29.44
N LEU A 96 3.56 5.20 -28.94
CA LEU A 96 2.54 4.22 -29.34
C LEU A 96 2.12 4.33 -30.82
N ALA A 97 2.35 5.49 -31.45
CA ALA A 97 2.13 5.70 -32.88
C ALA A 97 3.34 5.33 -33.74
N ASN A 98 4.51 5.05 -33.15
CA ASN A 98 5.74 4.74 -33.87
C ASN A 98 5.74 3.28 -34.40
N PRO A 99 6.15 3.02 -35.65
CA PRO A 99 6.17 1.67 -36.22
C PRO A 99 7.15 0.69 -35.55
N HIS A 100 8.10 1.17 -34.75
CA HIS A 100 9.11 0.37 -34.04
C HIS A 100 8.67 -0.04 -32.62
N LEU A 101 7.40 0.15 -32.25
CA LEU A 101 6.86 -0.08 -30.91
C LEU A 101 7.21 -1.46 -30.32
N ASP A 102 7.20 -2.52 -31.13
CA ASP A 102 7.47 -3.89 -30.68
C ASP A 102 8.87 -4.06 -30.08
N ALA A 103 9.83 -3.21 -30.46
CA ALA A 103 11.18 -3.20 -29.89
C ALA A 103 11.19 -2.90 -28.39
N LEU A 104 10.23 -2.11 -27.89
CA LEU A 104 10.13 -1.78 -26.47
C LEU A 104 9.72 -2.99 -25.63
N THR A 105 8.76 -3.78 -26.10
CA THR A 105 8.36 -5.03 -25.41
C THR A 105 9.52 -6.02 -25.35
N ALA A 106 10.31 -6.11 -26.43
CA ALA A 106 11.49 -6.98 -26.47
C ALA A 106 12.61 -6.50 -25.54
N ALA A 107 12.80 -5.19 -25.40
CA ALA A 107 13.83 -4.61 -24.55
C ALA A 107 13.45 -4.59 -23.05
N TYR A 108 12.19 -4.26 -22.74
CA TYR A 108 11.75 -3.89 -21.39
C TYR A 108 10.61 -4.74 -20.82
N GLY A 109 10.20 -5.79 -21.53
CA GLY A 109 9.23 -6.75 -21.05
C GLY A 109 7.78 -6.45 -21.39
N SER A 110 6.90 -7.34 -20.94
CA SER A 110 5.50 -7.47 -21.36
C SER A 110 4.60 -6.31 -20.92
N THR A 111 5.00 -5.57 -19.90
CA THR A 111 4.23 -4.49 -19.26
C THR A 111 4.52 -3.11 -19.83
N CYS A 112 5.69 -2.89 -20.45
CA CYS A 112 6.13 -1.59 -20.94
C CYS A 112 5.09 -0.94 -21.87
N VAL A 113 4.72 -1.62 -22.96
CA VAL A 113 3.74 -1.09 -23.93
C VAL A 113 2.31 -1.03 -23.37
N PRO A 114 1.79 -2.07 -22.69
CA PRO A 114 0.48 -1.98 -22.04
C PRO A 114 0.38 -0.86 -20.99
N GLY A 115 1.44 -0.60 -20.23
CA GLY A 115 1.48 0.49 -19.25
C GLY A 115 1.33 1.86 -19.89
N MET A 116 2.05 2.11 -20.99
CA MET A 116 1.87 3.34 -21.79
C MET A 116 0.44 3.47 -22.32
N ARG A 117 -0.18 2.36 -22.76
CA ARG A 117 -1.59 2.37 -23.21
C ARG A 117 -2.53 2.75 -22.08
N ASN A 118 -2.36 2.16 -20.89
CA ASN A 118 -3.16 2.49 -19.71
C ASN A 118 -3.04 3.97 -19.32
N ALA A 119 -1.82 4.54 -19.37
CA ALA A 119 -1.60 5.97 -19.13
C ALA A 119 -2.37 6.84 -20.16
N VAL A 120 -2.25 6.54 -21.45
CA VAL A 120 -2.94 7.28 -22.52
C VAL A 120 -4.46 7.20 -22.43
N LEU A 121 -5.00 6.09 -21.93
CA LEU A 121 -6.44 5.89 -21.73
C LEU A 121 -6.99 6.64 -20.51
N SER A 122 -6.15 6.95 -19.52
CA SER A 122 -6.60 7.43 -18.21
C SER A 122 -6.24 8.88 -17.88
N VAL A 123 -5.37 9.51 -18.68
CA VAL A 123 -4.82 10.86 -18.48
C VAL A 123 -5.08 11.75 -19.69
N ASP A 124 -5.72 12.90 -19.47
CA ASP A 124 -6.07 13.87 -20.52
C ASP A 124 -6.15 15.31 -19.97
N SER A 125 -5.70 16.27 -20.77
CA SER A 125 -5.83 17.71 -20.50
C SER A 125 -7.26 18.14 -20.12
N ARG A 126 -8.30 17.50 -20.66
CA ARG A 126 -9.71 17.78 -20.39
C ARG A 126 -10.12 17.59 -18.93
N VAL A 127 -9.38 16.78 -18.17
CA VAL A 127 -9.65 16.49 -16.76
C VAL A 127 -8.65 17.12 -15.79
N THR A 128 -7.71 17.95 -16.27
CA THR A 128 -6.62 18.52 -15.46
C THR A 128 -7.13 19.26 -14.22
N ALA A 129 -8.13 20.13 -14.37
CA ALA A 129 -8.70 20.87 -13.24
C ALA A 129 -9.34 19.95 -12.20
N LEU A 130 -9.98 18.87 -12.65
CA LEU A 130 -10.58 17.87 -11.76
C LEU A 130 -9.49 17.06 -11.03
N GLN A 131 -8.39 16.74 -11.71
CA GLN A 131 -7.23 16.06 -11.10
C GLN A 131 -6.58 16.94 -10.02
N GLN A 132 -6.39 18.24 -10.28
CA GLN A 132 -5.89 19.19 -9.28
C GLN A 132 -6.82 19.27 -8.06
N GLU A 133 -8.14 19.28 -8.28
CA GLU A 133 -9.11 19.24 -7.19
C GLU A 133 -9.04 17.92 -6.41
N ALA A 134 -8.92 16.77 -7.10
CA ALA A 134 -8.78 15.47 -6.45
C ALA A 134 -7.53 15.41 -5.54
N ASN A 135 -6.39 15.92 -6.02
CA ASN A 135 -5.16 16.05 -5.22
C ASN A 135 -5.42 16.92 -3.97
N THR A 136 -6.09 18.06 -4.15
CA THR A 136 -6.44 18.95 -3.04
C THR A 136 -7.35 18.26 -2.01
N ILE A 137 -8.35 17.49 -2.46
CA ILE A 137 -9.25 16.72 -1.56
C ILE A 137 -8.45 15.69 -0.76
N SER A 138 -7.55 14.96 -1.40
CA SER A 138 -6.65 14.00 -0.75
C SER A 138 -5.79 14.68 0.34
N SER A 139 -5.13 15.79 0.01
CA SER A 139 -4.32 16.57 0.95
C SER A 139 -5.14 17.12 2.13
N LEU A 140 -6.40 17.50 1.91
CA LEU A 140 -7.32 17.93 2.97
C LEU A 140 -7.70 16.76 3.91
N TYR A 141 -7.99 15.58 3.36
CA TYR A 141 -8.24 14.38 4.16
C TYR A 141 -7.00 14.01 5.00
N GLN A 142 -5.82 14.01 4.38
CA GLN A 142 -4.58 13.68 5.06
C GLN A 142 -4.29 14.65 6.22
N ARG A 143 -4.56 15.95 6.04
CA ARG A 143 -4.45 16.95 7.11
C ARG A 143 -5.48 16.72 8.21
N LEU A 144 -6.74 16.47 7.85
CA LEU A 144 -7.82 16.21 8.80
C LEU A 144 -7.51 14.98 9.65
N TYR A 145 -7.03 13.89 9.05
CA TYR A 145 -6.76 12.67 9.78
C TYR A 145 -5.39 12.67 10.47
N GLY A 146 -4.34 13.15 9.80
CA GLY A 146 -2.99 13.27 10.38
C GLY A 146 -2.91 14.25 11.56
N GLY A 147 -3.81 15.24 11.61
CA GLY A 147 -3.97 16.15 12.74
C GLY A 147 -4.75 15.57 13.92
N ALA A 148 -5.25 14.32 13.83
CA ALA A 148 -6.13 13.74 14.84
C ALA A 148 -5.41 13.53 16.19
N LEU A 149 -5.97 14.14 17.23
CA LEU A 149 -5.57 13.96 18.62
C LEU A 149 -6.81 13.62 19.45
N VAL A 150 -6.66 12.66 20.36
CA VAL A 150 -7.72 12.26 21.30
C VAL A 150 -7.20 12.24 22.72
N GLU A 151 -8.09 12.50 23.68
CA GLU A 151 -7.76 12.43 25.09
C GLU A 151 -8.07 11.04 25.64
N LEU A 152 -7.08 10.39 26.27
CA LEU A 152 -7.25 9.15 27.01
C LEU A 152 -6.22 9.10 28.15
N ASP A 153 -6.62 8.65 29.33
CA ASP A 153 -5.76 8.57 30.52
C ASP A 153 -5.05 9.92 30.87
N GLY A 154 -5.74 11.04 30.64
CA GLY A 154 -5.20 12.39 30.86
C GLY A 154 -4.08 12.81 29.90
N GLN A 155 -3.88 12.05 28.82
CA GLN A 155 -2.88 12.32 27.77
C GLN A 155 -3.58 12.67 26.46
N GLN A 156 -2.97 13.58 25.69
CA GLN A 156 -3.30 13.82 24.29
C GLN A 156 -2.49 12.86 23.43
N LEU A 157 -3.18 11.95 22.74
CA LEU A 157 -2.58 10.87 21.95
C LEU A 157 -2.93 11.04 20.47
N THR A 158 -1.98 10.70 19.60
CA THR A 158 -2.29 10.45 18.19
C THR A 158 -3.08 9.15 18.05
N ILE A 159 -3.77 8.97 16.92
CA ILE A 159 -4.49 7.73 16.64
C ILE A 159 -3.58 6.48 16.70
N PRO A 160 -2.36 6.48 16.12
CA PRO A 160 -1.42 5.37 16.28
C PRO A 160 -1.05 5.08 17.75
N GLN A 161 -0.93 6.11 18.59
CA GLN A 161 -0.58 5.95 20.02
C GLN A 161 -1.69 5.27 20.85
N LEU A 162 -2.90 5.09 20.32
CA LEU A 162 -3.94 4.27 20.93
C LEU A 162 -3.67 2.76 20.82
N GLY A 163 -2.72 2.34 19.97
CA GLY A 163 -2.42 0.91 19.71
C GLY A 163 -2.26 0.07 20.98
N PRO A 164 -1.35 0.44 21.91
CA PRO A 164 -1.19 -0.27 23.18
C PRO A 164 -2.48 -0.35 24.01
N TYR A 165 -3.30 0.71 24.03
CA TYR A 165 -4.57 0.72 24.77
C TYR A 165 -5.60 -0.21 24.13
N LYS A 166 -5.68 -0.26 22.79
CA LYS A 166 -6.57 -1.18 22.04
C LYS A 166 -6.19 -2.66 22.19
N GLN A 167 -4.99 -2.96 22.70
CA GLN A 167 -4.49 -4.31 22.96
C GLN A 167 -4.35 -4.62 24.46
N SER A 168 -4.77 -3.71 25.35
CA SER A 168 -4.71 -3.91 26.80
C SER A 168 -5.44 -5.18 27.22
N LEU A 169 -4.96 -5.90 28.24
CA LEU A 169 -5.69 -7.06 28.78
C LEU A 169 -6.97 -6.64 29.54
N ASP A 170 -7.07 -5.39 29.98
CA ASP A 170 -8.28 -4.84 30.60
C ASP A 170 -9.32 -4.47 29.52
N PRO A 171 -10.49 -5.14 29.46
CA PRO A 171 -11.53 -4.84 28.48
C PRO A 171 -12.05 -3.40 28.54
N ALA A 172 -12.08 -2.78 29.73
CA ALA A 172 -12.54 -1.40 29.88
C ALA A 172 -11.57 -0.42 29.22
N VAL A 173 -10.26 -0.67 29.33
CA VAL A 173 -9.22 0.13 28.68
C VAL A 173 -9.30 0.00 27.16
N ARG A 174 -9.46 -1.23 26.65
CA ARG A 174 -9.62 -1.45 25.20
C ARG A 174 -10.83 -0.71 24.65
N ARG A 175 -11.99 -0.86 25.29
CA ARG A 175 -13.22 -0.18 24.89
C ARG A 175 -13.04 1.34 24.90
N ALA A 176 -12.47 1.90 25.96
CA ALA A 176 -12.23 3.34 26.06
C ALA A 176 -11.31 3.86 24.94
N ALA A 177 -10.33 3.07 24.48
CA ALA A 177 -9.47 3.43 23.36
C ALA A 177 -10.22 3.50 22.02
N PHE A 178 -11.10 2.54 21.76
CA PHE A 178 -11.97 2.57 20.57
C PHE A 178 -13.01 3.69 20.65
N GLU A 179 -13.56 3.99 21.83
CA GLU A 179 -14.47 5.11 22.04
C GLU A 179 -13.77 6.47 21.88
N ALA A 180 -12.51 6.59 22.33
CA ALA A 180 -11.69 7.78 22.11
C ALA A 180 -11.44 8.01 20.62
N GLU A 181 -11.01 6.99 19.86
CA GLU A 181 -10.88 7.09 18.39
C GLU A 181 -12.23 7.48 17.74
N ALA A 182 -13.31 6.77 18.09
CA ALA A 182 -14.64 7.03 17.58
C ALA A 182 -15.10 8.48 17.82
N SER A 183 -14.76 9.07 18.97
CA SER A 183 -15.15 10.43 19.31
C SER A 183 -14.59 11.47 18.34
N TYR A 184 -13.37 11.26 17.83
CA TYR A 184 -12.76 12.13 16.83
C TYR A 184 -13.54 12.08 15.51
N PHE A 185 -13.73 10.88 14.97
CA PHE A 185 -14.46 10.70 13.71
C PHE A 185 -15.92 11.17 13.82
N ASP A 186 -16.55 11.03 14.98
CA ASP A 186 -17.89 11.55 15.23
C ASP A 186 -17.93 13.09 15.26
N ALA A 187 -16.94 13.72 15.87
CA ALA A 187 -16.82 15.17 15.93
C ALA A 187 -16.58 15.78 14.53
N HIS A 188 -15.88 15.06 13.66
CA HIS A 188 -15.52 15.49 12.30
C HIS A 188 -16.36 14.82 11.20
N ARG A 189 -17.50 14.20 11.55
CA ARG A 189 -18.31 13.39 10.62
C ARG A 189 -18.66 14.14 9.34
N GLY A 190 -19.15 15.38 9.48
CA GLY A 190 -19.57 16.19 8.33
C GLY A 190 -18.42 16.49 7.37
N GLU A 191 -17.21 16.70 7.90
CA GLU A 191 -16.01 16.96 7.11
C GLU A 191 -15.57 15.71 6.33
N PHE A 192 -15.53 14.54 6.98
CA PHE A 192 -15.22 13.28 6.31
C PHE A 192 -16.26 12.92 5.24
N ASP A 193 -17.55 13.08 5.53
CA ASP A 193 -18.63 12.81 4.59
C ASP A 193 -18.58 13.73 3.35
N GLU A 194 -18.30 15.03 3.57
CA GLU A 194 -18.14 16.01 2.50
C GLU A 194 -16.93 15.70 1.63
N LEU A 195 -15.77 15.42 2.23
CA LEU A 195 -14.55 15.06 1.49
C LEU A 195 -14.79 13.81 0.63
N TYR A 196 -15.42 12.76 1.19
CA TYR A 196 -15.69 11.55 0.42
C TYR A 196 -16.70 11.77 -0.70
N GLU A 197 -17.76 12.56 -0.44
CA GLU A 197 -18.73 12.91 -1.47
C GLU A 197 -18.05 13.63 -2.64
N ARG A 198 -17.16 14.58 -2.34
CA ARG A 198 -16.39 15.30 -3.35
C ARG A 198 -15.46 14.37 -4.13
N THR A 199 -14.77 13.44 -3.47
CA THR A 199 -13.94 12.41 -4.13
C THR A 199 -14.76 11.59 -5.13
N VAL A 200 -15.89 11.03 -4.69
CA VAL A 200 -16.74 10.17 -5.54
C VAL A 200 -17.27 10.93 -6.76
N HIS A 201 -17.79 12.15 -6.57
CA HIS A 201 -18.32 12.95 -7.67
C HIS A 201 -17.23 13.41 -8.64
N ASN A 202 -16.10 13.90 -8.13
CA ASN A 202 -15.00 14.38 -8.96
C ASN A 202 -14.44 13.24 -9.83
N LEU A 203 -14.14 12.08 -9.24
CA LEU A 203 -13.58 10.94 -9.97
C LEU A 203 -14.57 10.35 -11.00
N ASN A 204 -15.87 10.31 -10.69
CA ASN A 204 -16.90 9.93 -11.67
C ASN A 204 -17.04 10.96 -12.80
N GLN A 205 -16.89 12.25 -12.52
CA GLN A 205 -16.88 13.28 -13.55
C GLN A 205 -15.67 13.12 -14.49
N GLN A 206 -14.49 12.81 -13.94
CA GLN A 206 -13.32 12.49 -14.75
C GLN A 206 -13.58 11.28 -15.65
N ALA A 207 -14.14 10.19 -15.10
CA ALA A 207 -14.51 9.00 -15.85
C ALA A 207 -15.46 9.31 -17.02
N ALA A 208 -16.52 10.08 -16.77
CA ALA A 208 -17.48 10.46 -17.80
C ALA A 208 -16.85 11.29 -18.93
N ILE A 209 -15.95 12.23 -18.63
CA ILE A 209 -15.23 13.04 -19.64
C ILE A 209 -14.33 12.18 -20.51
N LEU A 210 -13.72 11.16 -19.91
CA LEU A 210 -12.84 10.21 -20.60
C LEU A 210 -13.62 9.09 -21.34
N GLY A 211 -14.94 9.03 -21.19
CA GLY A 211 -15.81 8.10 -21.92
C GLY A 211 -16.07 6.78 -21.19
N TYR A 212 -15.71 6.69 -19.91
CA TYR A 212 -16.01 5.55 -19.04
C TYR A 212 -17.39 5.69 -18.39
N LYS A 213 -17.97 4.57 -17.99
CA LYS A 213 -19.28 4.54 -17.32
C LYS A 213 -19.24 5.23 -15.95
N ASP A 214 -18.23 4.90 -15.16
CA ASP A 214 -17.97 5.42 -13.82
C ASP A 214 -16.49 5.18 -13.46
N TYR A 215 -16.06 5.70 -12.31
CA TYR A 215 -14.67 5.59 -11.89
C TYR A 215 -14.23 4.15 -11.60
N SER A 216 -15.15 3.22 -11.31
CA SER A 216 -14.77 1.82 -11.10
C SER A 216 -14.26 1.15 -12.38
N GLU A 217 -14.58 1.69 -13.55
CA GLU A 217 -14.03 1.24 -14.84
C GLU A 217 -12.69 1.94 -15.15
N LEU A 218 -12.63 3.26 -14.96
CA LEU A 218 -11.41 4.06 -15.17
C LEU A 218 -10.28 3.66 -14.21
N SER A 219 -10.61 3.23 -12.99
CA SER A 219 -9.62 2.88 -11.96
C SER A 219 -8.70 1.75 -12.40
N TYR A 220 -9.16 0.80 -13.21
CA TYR A 220 -8.31 -0.29 -13.69
C TYR A 220 -7.17 0.21 -14.59
N ALA A 221 -7.44 1.21 -15.43
CA ALA A 221 -6.40 1.85 -16.23
C ALA A 221 -5.47 2.70 -15.35
N ARG A 222 -6.01 3.44 -14.37
CA ARG A 222 -5.20 4.29 -13.46
C ARG A 222 -4.32 3.51 -12.51
N MET A 223 -4.79 2.38 -12.00
CA MET A 223 -4.01 1.43 -11.20
C MET A 223 -3.05 0.59 -12.07
N ASN A 224 -2.99 0.86 -13.38
CA ASN A 224 -2.15 0.17 -14.33
C ASN A 224 -2.30 -1.36 -14.31
N ARG A 225 -3.54 -1.84 -14.24
CA ARG A 225 -3.84 -3.28 -14.15
C ARG A 225 -3.61 -3.95 -15.51
N ILE A 226 -2.66 -4.89 -15.54
CA ILE A 226 -2.25 -5.62 -16.75
C ILE A 226 -2.38 -7.11 -16.46
N GLY A 227 -3.10 -7.82 -17.33
CA GLY A 227 -3.31 -9.28 -17.20
C GLY A 227 -4.54 -9.70 -16.40
N TYR A 228 -5.29 -8.75 -15.82
CA TYR A 228 -6.55 -9.01 -15.12
C TYR A 228 -7.48 -7.79 -15.16
N GLY A 229 -8.79 -8.01 -14.98
CA GLY A 229 -9.82 -6.98 -15.06
C GLY A 229 -10.94 -7.15 -14.02
N PRO A 230 -12.06 -6.42 -14.20
CA PRO A 230 -13.18 -6.43 -13.25
C PRO A 230 -13.78 -7.81 -12.98
N GLU A 231 -13.78 -8.69 -13.99
CA GLU A 231 -14.33 -10.03 -13.84
C GLU A 231 -13.44 -10.93 -12.99
N GLU A 232 -12.12 -10.91 -13.19
CA GLU A 232 -11.16 -11.66 -12.38
C GLU A 232 -11.22 -11.22 -10.91
N ILE A 233 -11.33 -9.90 -10.67
CA ILE A 233 -11.47 -9.34 -9.32
C ILE A 233 -12.80 -9.73 -8.67
N ARG A 234 -13.90 -9.74 -9.44
CA ARG A 234 -15.19 -10.25 -8.95
C ARG A 234 -15.11 -11.73 -8.57
N ILE A 235 -14.52 -12.57 -9.44
CA ILE A 235 -14.31 -14.00 -9.18
C ILE A 235 -13.47 -14.20 -7.92
N PHE A 236 -12.38 -13.43 -7.76
CA PHE A 236 -11.55 -13.47 -6.56
C PHE A 236 -12.34 -13.13 -5.29
N ARG A 237 -13.08 -12.02 -5.27
CA ARG A 237 -13.89 -11.61 -4.11
C ARG A 237 -14.97 -12.64 -3.76
N ASP A 238 -15.60 -13.25 -4.76
CA ASP A 238 -16.62 -14.28 -4.56
C ASP A 238 -16.02 -15.55 -3.96
N GLN A 239 -14.82 -15.95 -4.40
CA GLN A 239 -14.09 -17.07 -3.80
C GLN A 239 -13.70 -16.78 -2.34
N VAL A 240 -13.20 -15.58 -2.04
CA VAL A 240 -12.89 -15.19 -0.65
C VAL A 240 -14.14 -15.27 0.23
N ALA A 241 -15.25 -14.66 -0.20
CA ALA A 241 -16.51 -14.67 0.55
C ALA A 241 -17.07 -16.09 0.77
N ARG A 242 -16.98 -16.96 -0.23
CA ARG A 242 -17.57 -18.31 -0.18
C ARG A 242 -16.67 -19.32 0.54
N ASP A 243 -15.37 -19.32 0.23
CA ASP A 243 -14.46 -20.40 0.61
C ASP A 243 -13.52 -20.02 1.76
N VAL A 244 -13.16 -18.74 1.91
CA VAL A 244 -12.17 -18.29 2.90
C VAL A 244 -12.85 -17.77 4.16
N VAL A 245 -13.89 -16.94 4.04
CA VAL A 245 -14.62 -16.39 5.21
C VAL A 245 -15.03 -17.45 6.25
N PRO A 246 -15.53 -18.65 5.87
CA PRO A 246 -15.78 -19.71 6.86
C PRO A 246 -14.53 -20.16 7.61
N LEU A 247 -13.37 -20.27 6.94
CA LEU A 247 -12.09 -20.61 7.55
C LEU A 247 -11.66 -19.51 8.54
N LEU A 248 -11.83 -18.24 8.15
CA LEU A 248 -11.50 -17.09 9.00
C LEU A 248 -12.34 -17.05 10.26
N ALA A 249 -13.64 -17.37 10.16
CA ALA A 249 -14.52 -17.44 11.32
C ALA A 249 -14.01 -18.48 12.34
N GLU A 250 -13.48 -19.61 11.88
CA GLU A 250 -12.88 -20.60 12.78
C GLU A 250 -11.55 -20.11 13.38
N VAL A 251 -10.70 -19.42 12.60
CA VAL A 251 -9.44 -18.83 13.08
C VAL A 251 -9.73 -17.80 14.18
N VAL A 252 -10.65 -16.87 13.95
CA VAL A 252 -11.06 -15.86 14.94
C VAL A 252 -11.64 -16.53 16.20
N ALA A 253 -12.48 -17.56 16.04
CA ALA A 253 -13.00 -18.30 17.18
C ALA A 253 -11.92 -19.06 17.96
N ARG A 254 -10.87 -19.58 17.30
CA ARG A 254 -9.70 -20.20 17.97
C ARG A 254 -8.92 -19.14 18.74
N ARG A 255 -8.61 -17.99 18.12
CA ARG A 255 -7.94 -16.85 18.77
C ARG A 255 -8.69 -16.37 20.01
N ALA A 256 -10.01 -16.19 19.93
CA ALA A 256 -10.83 -15.78 21.07
C ALA A 256 -10.80 -16.80 22.22
N ARG A 257 -10.90 -18.11 21.91
CA ARG A 257 -10.76 -19.16 22.93
C ARG A 257 -9.37 -19.17 23.57
N ARG A 258 -8.31 -19.00 22.77
CA ARG A 258 -6.93 -18.91 23.27
C ARG A 258 -6.75 -17.73 24.22
N ALA A 259 -7.30 -16.57 23.88
CA ALA A 259 -7.31 -15.37 24.72
C ALA A 259 -8.22 -15.48 25.96
N GLY A 260 -9.05 -16.53 26.08
CA GLY A 260 -10.00 -16.69 27.18
C GLY A 260 -11.25 -15.81 27.07
N ILE A 261 -11.62 -15.38 25.86
CA ILE A 261 -12.73 -14.47 25.58
C ILE A 261 -13.90 -15.29 25.02
N GLU A 262 -14.96 -15.46 25.82
CA GLU A 262 -16.10 -16.33 25.47
C GLU A 262 -17.06 -15.67 24.45
N HIS A 263 -17.23 -14.35 24.54
CA HIS A 263 -18.09 -13.54 23.67
C HIS A 263 -17.30 -12.33 23.15
N PRO A 264 -16.43 -12.51 22.14
CA PRO A 264 -15.59 -11.43 21.65
C PRO A 264 -16.43 -10.35 20.95
N THR A 265 -16.24 -9.11 21.37
CA THR A 265 -16.71 -7.92 20.66
C THR A 265 -15.62 -7.39 19.74
N PHE A 266 -15.93 -6.37 18.93
CA PHE A 266 -14.98 -5.70 18.05
C PHE A 266 -13.74 -5.20 18.80
N ALA A 267 -13.93 -4.70 20.03
CA ALA A 267 -12.83 -4.21 20.87
C ALA A 267 -11.93 -5.34 21.42
N ASP A 268 -12.36 -6.59 21.33
CA ASP A 268 -11.64 -7.76 21.82
C ASP A 268 -10.80 -8.44 20.73
N LEU A 269 -11.09 -8.18 19.46
CA LEU A 269 -10.43 -8.85 18.32
C LEU A 269 -8.93 -8.58 18.26
N ASN A 270 -8.47 -7.48 18.86
CA ASN A 270 -7.06 -7.11 18.94
C ASN A 270 -6.29 -7.88 20.01
N VAL A 271 -6.94 -8.68 20.88
CA VAL A 271 -6.26 -9.50 21.89
C VAL A 271 -6.13 -10.94 21.41
N ALA A 272 -4.90 -11.46 21.37
CA ALA A 272 -4.61 -12.80 20.89
C ALA A 272 -4.24 -13.81 21.98
N PHE A 273 -3.76 -13.34 23.14
CA PHE A 273 -3.25 -14.18 24.21
C PHE A 273 -3.67 -13.65 25.59
N PRO A 274 -3.90 -14.53 26.58
CA PRO A 274 -4.40 -14.14 27.90
C PRO A 274 -3.35 -13.42 28.76
N ASP A 275 -2.07 -13.57 28.41
CA ASP A 275 -0.91 -12.97 29.07
C ASP A 275 -0.30 -11.81 28.25
N GLY A 276 -0.97 -11.39 27.17
CA GLY A 276 -0.57 -10.25 26.34
C GLY A 276 -0.03 -10.66 24.98
N ASN A 277 -0.28 -9.77 24.01
CA ASN A 277 0.24 -9.86 22.65
C ASN A 277 1.78 -9.76 22.62
N PRO A 278 2.44 -10.24 21.55
CA PRO A 278 3.88 -10.10 21.38
C PRO A 278 4.29 -8.63 21.37
N VAL A 279 5.32 -8.28 22.14
CA VAL A 279 5.84 -6.91 22.21
C VAL A 279 7.28 -6.89 21.69
N PRO A 280 7.63 -6.00 20.74
CA PRO A 280 8.98 -5.92 20.24
C PRO A 280 9.96 -5.36 21.29
N VAL A 281 11.25 -5.66 21.13
CA VAL A 281 12.35 -5.06 21.91
C VAL A 281 12.19 -3.55 21.95
N LYS A 282 12.38 -2.95 23.13
CA LYS A 282 12.12 -1.51 23.33
C LYS A 282 13.27 -0.65 22.85
N GLY A 283 12.92 0.46 22.19
CA GLY A 283 13.84 1.52 21.82
C GLY A 283 14.28 1.46 20.36
N TYR A 284 14.29 2.63 19.73
CA TYR A 284 14.62 2.81 18.31
C TYR A 284 15.96 2.16 17.93
N GLN A 285 17.05 2.49 18.64
CA GLN A 285 18.37 1.98 18.28
C GLN A 285 18.46 0.45 18.38
N VAL A 286 17.85 -0.15 19.42
CA VAL A 286 17.87 -1.60 19.60
C VAL A 286 17.13 -2.30 18.46
N ARG A 287 15.98 -1.76 18.02
CA ARG A 287 15.24 -2.27 16.86
C ARG A 287 16.02 -2.14 15.56
N MET A 288 16.66 -0.98 15.33
CA MET A 288 17.44 -0.74 14.11
C MET A 288 18.72 -1.59 14.06
N ASP A 289 19.36 -1.83 15.20
CA ASP A 289 20.51 -2.74 15.30
C ASP A 289 20.08 -4.19 15.02
N ALA A 290 18.94 -4.63 15.59
CA ALA A 290 18.37 -5.94 15.31
C ALA A 290 17.99 -6.10 13.83
N ALA A 291 17.41 -5.07 13.21
CA ALA A 291 17.10 -5.06 11.78
C ALA A 291 18.37 -5.14 10.92
N ARG A 292 19.43 -4.42 11.29
CA ARG A 292 20.73 -4.51 10.60
C ARG A 292 21.29 -5.92 10.70
N THR A 293 21.31 -6.53 11.88
CA THR A 293 21.76 -7.92 12.06
C THR A 293 20.92 -8.90 11.23
N MET A 294 19.59 -8.79 11.30
CA MET A 294 18.66 -9.62 10.53
C MET A 294 18.97 -9.57 9.03
N TYR A 295 19.07 -8.38 8.44
CA TYR A 295 19.31 -8.23 7.01
C TYR A 295 20.74 -8.61 6.60
N HIS A 296 21.74 -8.45 7.46
CA HIS A 296 23.10 -8.96 7.22
C HIS A 296 23.14 -10.49 7.15
N GLU A 297 22.40 -11.16 8.02
CA GLU A 297 22.34 -12.62 8.05
C GLU A 297 21.43 -13.21 6.98
N LEU A 298 20.48 -12.43 6.47
CA LEU A 298 19.52 -12.87 5.46
C LEU A 298 20.17 -13.06 4.09
N SER A 299 20.89 -12.06 3.57
CA SER A 299 21.68 -12.20 2.34
C SER A 299 22.71 -11.07 2.17
N SER A 300 23.63 -11.26 1.23
CA SER A 300 24.59 -10.21 0.84
C SER A 300 23.91 -8.95 0.28
N GLU A 301 22.87 -9.13 -0.52
CA GLU A 301 22.12 -8.03 -1.12
C GLU A 301 21.38 -7.21 -0.06
N THR A 302 20.75 -7.87 0.92
CA THR A 302 20.06 -7.18 2.01
C THR A 302 21.01 -6.55 3.01
N ALA A 303 22.22 -7.10 3.20
CA ALA A 303 23.28 -6.47 3.99
C ALA A 303 23.70 -5.11 3.41
N GLU A 304 23.95 -5.04 2.10
CA GLU A 304 24.30 -3.79 1.42
C GLU A 304 23.15 -2.77 1.49
N PHE A 305 21.94 -3.24 1.21
CA PHE A 305 20.72 -2.43 1.28
C PHE A 305 20.52 -1.81 2.67
N ILE A 306 20.58 -2.60 3.75
CA ILE A 306 20.27 -2.07 5.09
C ILE A 306 21.36 -1.11 5.57
N ASP A 307 22.62 -1.36 5.23
CA ASP A 307 23.72 -0.44 5.51
C ASP A 307 23.50 0.88 4.76
N PHE A 308 23.15 0.83 3.47
CA PHE A 308 22.82 2.01 2.69
C PHE A 308 21.67 2.82 3.33
N MET A 309 20.57 2.15 3.68
CA MET A 309 19.40 2.81 4.27
C MET A 309 19.72 3.50 5.59
N GLN A 310 20.38 2.80 6.51
CA GLN A 310 20.66 3.31 7.85
C GLN A 310 21.77 4.37 7.85
N ASP A 311 22.84 4.17 7.08
CA ASP A 311 23.98 5.09 7.06
C ASP A 311 23.64 6.44 6.39
N ASN A 312 22.63 6.45 5.51
CA ASN A 312 22.11 7.64 4.84
C ASN A 312 20.83 8.23 5.47
N GLU A 313 20.41 7.80 6.66
CA GLU A 313 19.28 8.38 7.41
C GLU A 313 17.92 8.28 6.67
N LEU A 314 17.66 7.16 6.00
CA LEU A 314 16.49 6.96 5.12
C LEU A 314 15.27 6.35 5.83
N PHE A 315 15.09 6.68 7.11
CA PHE A 315 13.98 6.22 7.94
C PHE A 315 13.36 7.38 8.73
N ASP A 316 12.04 7.53 8.67
CA ASP A 316 11.25 8.27 9.66
C ASP A 316 10.10 7.42 10.17
N VAL A 317 10.33 6.68 11.25
CA VAL A 317 9.42 5.61 11.70
C VAL A 317 8.70 5.90 13.01
N LEU A 318 9.09 6.93 13.78
CA LEU A 318 8.47 7.21 15.08
C LEU A 318 7.20 8.05 14.95
N SER A 319 6.12 7.68 15.67
CA SER A 319 4.89 8.47 15.71
C SER A 319 5.02 9.73 16.58
N ARG A 320 4.45 10.85 16.12
CA ARG A 320 4.46 12.16 16.82
C ARG A 320 3.31 13.05 16.33
N PRO A 321 2.84 14.01 17.16
CA PRO A 321 1.81 14.96 16.72
C PRO A 321 2.20 15.75 15.47
N GLY A 322 1.28 15.83 14.51
CA GLY A 322 1.47 16.52 13.22
C GLY A 322 2.03 15.63 12.12
N LYS A 323 2.53 14.43 12.43
CA LYS A 323 2.96 13.44 11.43
C LYS A 323 1.74 12.79 10.77
N ALA A 324 1.81 12.55 9.46
CA ALA A 324 0.77 11.82 8.73
C ALA A 324 0.61 10.38 9.27
N ASN A 325 -0.61 9.82 9.18
CA ASN A 325 -0.89 8.44 9.59
C ASN A 325 -0.41 7.43 8.55
N GLY A 326 -0.30 6.16 8.97
CA GLY A 326 0.07 5.04 8.09
C GLY A 326 1.58 4.79 8.00
N GLY A 327 1.97 4.06 6.96
CA GLY A 327 3.34 3.78 6.56
C GLY A 327 3.43 3.82 5.04
N TYR A 328 4.61 4.10 4.51
CA TYR A 328 4.90 3.97 3.08
C TYR A 328 6.40 3.87 2.82
N MET A 329 6.72 3.42 1.60
CA MET A 329 8.02 3.51 0.98
C MET A 329 7.94 4.38 -0.28
N THR A 330 8.90 5.27 -0.48
CA THR A 330 9.09 5.97 -1.76
C THR A 330 10.56 5.98 -2.16
N ILE A 331 10.85 6.35 -3.40
CA ILE A 331 12.22 6.42 -3.92
C ILE A 331 12.61 7.85 -4.29
N LEU A 332 13.89 8.18 -4.13
CA LEU A 332 14.53 9.39 -4.61
C LEU A 332 15.47 9.02 -5.76
N PRO A 333 14.99 9.01 -7.03
CA PRO A 333 15.73 8.45 -8.16
C PRO A 333 17.13 9.03 -8.36
N THR A 334 17.30 10.35 -8.24
CA THR A 334 18.60 11.03 -8.38
C THR A 334 19.65 10.51 -7.38
N TYR A 335 19.21 10.00 -6.23
CA TYR A 335 20.08 9.43 -5.20
C TYR A 335 20.09 7.90 -5.17
N LYS A 336 19.29 7.25 -6.02
CA LYS A 336 19.01 5.80 -5.97
C LYS A 336 18.61 5.35 -4.55
N ALA A 337 17.89 6.21 -3.84
CA ALA A 337 17.66 6.06 -2.40
C ALA A 337 16.18 5.80 -2.09
N PRO A 338 15.83 4.61 -1.57
CA PRO A 338 14.52 4.41 -0.95
C PRO A 338 14.41 5.24 0.34
N PHE A 339 13.19 5.51 0.79
CA PHE A 339 12.90 6.15 2.08
C PHE A 339 11.71 5.44 2.73
N ILE A 340 11.87 5.06 4.00
CA ILE A 340 10.82 4.38 4.77
C ILE A 340 10.18 5.34 5.76
N PHE A 341 8.86 5.46 5.69
CA PHE A 341 8.03 6.22 6.61
C PHE A 341 7.10 5.29 7.39
N ALA A 342 7.00 5.46 8.71
CA ALA A 342 6.10 4.66 9.55
C ALA A 342 5.66 5.40 10.82
N ASN A 343 4.74 4.80 11.58
CA ASN A 343 4.22 5.32 12.84
C ASN A 343 4.31 4.29 13.98
N TRP A 344 5.52 4.04 14.46
CA TRP A 344 5.79 3.13 15.57
C TRP A 344 5.12 3.57 16.87
N ASN A 345 4.52 2.59 17.55
CA ASN A 345 3.74 2.74 18.78
C ASN A 345 4.04 1.64 19.81
N ASP A 346 5.17 0.95 19.68
CA ASP A 346 5.65 -0.11 20.58
C ASP A 346 4.77 -1.38 20.60
N THR A 347 4.05 -1.66 19.51
CA THR A 347 3.31 -2.92 19.32
C THR A 347 3.99 -3.79 18.25
N ALA A 348 3.50 -5.03 18.07
CA ALA A 348 3.97 -5.90 16.99
C ALA A 348 3.90 -5.26 15.59
N ALA A 349 2.94 -4.35 15.38
CA ALA A 349 2.79 -3.58 14.15
C ALA A 349 4.01 -2.76 13.77
N ASP A 350 4.88 -2.41 14.72
CA ASP A 350 6.15 -1.73 14.44
C ASP A 350 7.07 -2.62 13.59
N VAL A 351 7.06 -3.93 13.86
CA VAL A 351 7.85 -4.91 13.12
C VAL A 351 7.17 -5.27 11.80
N ASP A 352 5.84 -5.44 11.79
CA ASP A 352 5.07 -5.66 10.56
C ASP A 352 5.38 -4.54 9.54
N VAL A 353 5.24 -3.27 9.94
CA VAL A 353 5.53 -2.13 9.05
C VAL A 353 7.02 -2.05 8.71
N LEU A 354 7.93 -2.35 9.64
CA LEU A 354 9.37 -2.32 9.34
C LEU A 354 9.73 -3.30 8.22
N THR A 355 9.28 -4.55 8.31
CA THR A 355 9.61 -5.59 7.33
C THR A 355 8.82 -5.41 6.03
N HIS A 356 7.57 -4.93 6.12
CA HIS A 356 6.74 -4.55 4.97
C HIS A 356 7.42 -3.47 4.12
N GLU A 357 7.71 -2.31 4.71
CA GLU A 357 8.31 -1.19 3.99
C GLU A 357 9.76 -1.48 3.56
N ALA A 358 10.48 -2.33 4.31
CA ALA A 358 11.79 -2.80 3.90
C ALA A 358 11.74 -3.76 2.71
N GLY A 359 10.66 -4.54 2.53
CA GLY A 359 10.46 -5.34 1.33
C GLY A 359 10.28 -4.47 0.08
N HIS A 360 9.45 -3.44 0.18
CA HIS A 360 9.33 -2.38 -0.84
C HIS A 360 10.69 -1.71 -1.11
N ALA A 361 11.36 -1.25 -0.05
CA ALA A 361 12.61 -0.49 -0.18
C ALA A 361 13.75 -1.35 -0.75
N PHE A 362 13.78 -2.65 -0.43
CA PHE A 362 14.76 -3.57 -0.97
C PHE A 362 14.55 -3.80 -2.46
N GLU A 363 13.31 -4.01 -2.91
CA GLU A 363 13.02 -4.11 -4.35
C GLU A 363 13.38 -2.82 -5.07
N GLY A 364 12.94 -1.67 -4.56
CA GLY A 364 13.27 -0.37 -5.14
C GLY A 364 14.78 -0.09 -5.17
N TYR A 365 15.53 -0.54 -4.15
CA TYR A 365 16.99 -0.45 -4.13
C TYR A 365 17.62 -1.30 -5.24
N LEU A 366 17.20 -2.56 -5.40
CA LEU A 366 17.70 -3.43 -6.47
C LEU A 366 17.38 -2.86 -7.86
N ALA A 367 16.15 -2.37 -8.06
CA ALA A 367 15.73 -1.77 -9.32
C ALA A 367 16.50 -0.47 -9.61
N ALA A 368 16.81 0.34 -8.60
CA ALA A 368 17.61 1.55 -8.75
C ALA A 368 19.06 1.28 -9.16
N LEU A 369 19.62 0.14 -8.76
CA LEU A 369 20.95 -0.31 -9.14
C LEU A 369 21.00 -0.87 -10.57
N ASP A 370 19.88 -1.32 -11.13
CA ASP A 370 19.81 -1.77 -12.52
C ASP A 370 19.75 -0.57 -13.49
N GLU A 371 20.91 -0.20 -14.03
CA GLU A 371 21.03 0.89 -15.00
C GLU A 371 20.36 0.59 -16.35
N ALA A 372 20.04 -0.68 -16.65
CA ALA A 372 19.34 -1.02 -17.87
C ALA A 372 17.81 -0.82 -17.75
N MET A 373 17.28 -0.74 -16.52
CA MET A 373 15.86 -0.59 -16.27
C MET A 373 15.43 0.90 -16.36
N PRO A 374 14.46 1.24 -17.22
CA PRO A 374 13.86 2.58 -17.28
C PRO A 374 13.24 2.99 -15.94
N GLU A 375 13.31 4.27 -15.58
CA GLU A 375 12.89 4.75 -14.24
C GLU A 375 11.41 4.45 -13.93
N ASP A 376 10.54 4.51 -14.95
CA ASP A 376 9.10 4.23 -14.82
C ASP A 376 8.77 2.73 -14.73
N LEU A 377 9.74 1.84 -14.96
CA LEU A 377 9.61 0.39 -14.78
C LEU A 377 10.34 -0.14 -13.55
N LYS A 378 11.01 0.73 -12.78
CA LYS A 378 11.67 0.33 -11.52
C LYS A 378 10.70 0.06 -10.38
N CYS A 379 9.45 0.49 -10.51
CA CYS A 379 8.36 0.08 -9.63
C CYS A 379 7.34 -0.68 -10.46
N PRO A 380 6.92 -1.90 -10.05
CA PRO A 380 5.86 -2.61 -10.74
C PRO A 380 4.48 -2.01 -10.44
N SER A 381 3.42 -2.59 -11.04
CA SER A 381 2.05 -2.28 -10.63
C SER A 381 1.83 -2.58 -9.14
N MET A 382 0.89 -1.88 -8.51
CA MET A 382 0.77 -1.86 -7.06
C MET A 382 0.51 -3.24 -6.43
N GLU A 383 -0.29 -4.11 -7.07
CA GLU A 383 -0.48 -5.48 -6.57
C GLU A 383 0.78 -6.35 -6.65
N SER A 384 1.71 -6.00 -7.53
CA SER A 384 3.00 -6.68 -7.64
C SER A 384 4.00 -6.10 -6.64
N ALA A 385 3.97 -4.77 -6.45
CA ALA A 385 4.77 -4.08 -5.44
C ALA A 385 4.50 -4.66 -4.05
N GLU A 386 3.23 -4.86 -3.72
CA GLU A 386 2.80 -5.44 -2.45
C GLU A 386 3.20 -6.92 -2.26
N ILE A 387 3.62 -7.64 -3.32
CA ILE A 387 4.23 -8.96 -3.13
C ILE A 387 5.59 -8.80 -2.44
N HIS A 388 6.37 -7.78 -2.82
CA HIS A 388 7.71 -7.57 -2.29
C HIS A 388 7.69 -7.28 -0.79
N SER A 389 6.78 -6.41 -0.36
CA SER A 389 6.55 -6.05 1.04
C SER A 389 6.03 -7.24 1.84
N MET A 390 4.86 -7.78 1.48
CA MET A 390 4.17 -8.79 2.28
C MET A 390 4.92 -10.13 2.33
N ALA A 391 5.66 -10.49 1.27
CA ALA A 391 6.51 -11.67 1.33
C ALA A 391 7.74 -11.45 2.23
N MET A 392 8.31 -10.25 2.28
CA MET A 392 9.45 -9.93 3.16
C MET A 392 9.08 -10.16 4.63
N GLU A 393 7.85 -9.81 5.03
CA GLU A 393 7.34 -10.02 6.40
C GLU A 393 7.45 -11.48 6.85
N PHE A 394 7.25 -12.44 5.94
CA PHE A 394 7.42 -13.87 6.22
C PHE A 394 8.86 -14.37 6.03
N LEU A 395 9.59 -13.83 5.05
CA LEU A 395 10.96 -14.27 4.75
C LEU A 395 11.96 -13.87 5.84
N THR A 396 11.63 -12.86 6.66
CA THR A 396 12.40 -12.47 7.85
C THR A 396 12.09 -13.33 9.08
N ALA A 397 11.15 -14.27 9.02
CA ALA A 397 10.72 -15.09 10.15
C ALA A 397 11.85 -15.74 10.97
N PRO A 398 12.94 -16.28 10.38
CA PRO A 398 14.02 -16.87 11.16
C PRO A 398 14.69 -15.91 12.15
N TRP A 399 14.60 -14.60 11.93
CA TRP A 399 15.26 -13.56 12.71
C TRP A 399 14.32 -12.77 13.63
N HIS A 400 13.02 -13.05 13.63
CA HIS A 400 12.08 -12.37 14.53
C HIS A 400 12.42 -12.57 16.02
N HIS A 401 13.23 -13.58 16.36
CA HIS A 401 13.79 -13.76 17.70
C HIS A 401 14.68 -12.61 18.18
N LEU A 402 15.30 -11.86 17.27
CA LEU A 402 16.05 -10.63 17.59
C LEU A 402 15.12 -9.49 18.03
N LEU A 403 13.87 -9.52 17.58
CA LEU A 403 12.87 -8.47 17.79
C LEU A 403 11.88 -8.82 18.90
N PHE A 404 11.55 -10.10 19.10
CA PHE A 404 10.52 -10.53 20.07
C PHE A 404 11.03 -11.47 21.16
N GLY A 405 12.24 -12.03 21.04
CA GLY A 405 12.79 -12.95 22.03
C GLY A 405 11.84 -14.11 22.34
N ALA A 406 11.35 -14.20 23.59
CA ALA A 406 10.43 -15.25 24.02
C ALA A 406 9.03 -15.17 23.36
N ASP A 407 8.62 -13.99 22.89
CA ASP A 407 7.32 -13.77 22.23
C ASP A 407 7.33 -14.14 20.73
N THR A 408 8.46 -14.61 20.19
CA THR A 408 8.58 -14.96 18.76
C THR A 408 7.51 -15.95 18.28
N PRO A 409 7.18 -17.04 19.01
CA PRO A 409 6.10 -17.93 18.60
C PRO A 409 4.73 -17.26 18.60
N LYS A 410 4.49 -16.33 19.54
CA LYS A 410 3.25 -15.53 19.58
C LYS A 410 3.14 -14.66 18.33
N TYR A 411 4.21 -13.95 17.98
CA TYR A 411 4.28 -13.12 16.79
C TYR A 411 4.07 -13.93 15.51
N ALA A 412 4.78 -15.04 15.34
CA ALA A 412 4.63 -15.89 14.16
C ALA A 412 3.17 -16.34 13.96
N LEU A 413 2.52 -16.79 15.04
CA LEU A 413 1.12 -17.20 15.00
C LEU A 413 0.18 -16.03 14.68
N THR A 414 0.28 -14.90 15.40
CA THR A 414 -0.64 -13.77 15.20
C THR A 414 -0.45 -13.10 13.85
N HIS A 415 0.78 -12.95 13.40
CA HIS A 415 1.09 -12.38 12.09
C HIS A 415 0.47 -13.23 10.97
N THR A 416 0.58 -14.56 11.07
CA THR A 416 -0.04 -15.49 10.10
C THR A 416 -1.57 -15.45 10.16
N GLU A 417 -2.15 -15.39 11.36
CA GLU A 417 -3.60 -15.25 11.55
C GLU A 417 -4.12 -13.94 10.94
N GLU A 418 -3.45 -12.82 11.21
CA GLU A 418 -3.86 -11.47 10.78
C GLU A 418 -3.72 -11.31 9.27
N SER A 419 -2.64 -11.80 8.66
CA SER A 419 -2.46 -11.83 7.21
C SER A 419 -3.55 -12.64 6.51
N LEU A 420 -4.00 -13.76 7.08
CA LEU A 420 -5.09 -14.55 6.50
C LEU A 420 -6.46 -13.86 6.70
N ILE A 421 -6.72 -13.31 7.89
CA ILE A 421 -7.96 -12.60 8.22
C ILE A 421 -8.14 -11.34 7.36
N PHE A 422 -7.04 -10.67 7.02
CA PHE A 422 -7.01 -9.46 6.22
C PHE A 422 -7.74 -9.60 4.87
N LEU A 423 -7.69 -10.78 4.23
CA LEU A 423 -8.36 -11.04 2.95
C LEU A 423 -9.84 -10.65 2.95
N ALA A 424 -10.55 -10.91 4.06
CA ALA A 424 -11.96 -10.54 4.18
C ALA A 424 -12.16 -9.02 4.22
N TYR A 425 -11.37 -8.32 5.03
CA TYR A 425 -11.45 -6.86 5.14
C TYR A 425 -11.08 -6.17 3.83
N GLY A 426 -10.04 -6.65 3.15
CA GLY A 426 -9.62 -6.02 1.90
C GLY A 426 -10.63 -6.21 0.76
N CYS A 427 -11.24 -7.39 0.65
CA CYS A 427 -12.33 -7.63 -0.31
C CYS A 427 -13.59 -6.79 0.00
N GLU A 428 -13.90 -6.58 1.28
CA GLU A 428 -14.99 -5.71 1.70
C GLU A 428 -14.76 -4.26 1.26
N VAL A 429 -13.56 -3.72 1.49
CA VAL A 429 -13.20 -2.35 1.08
C VAL A 429 -13.28 -2.19 -0.44
N ASP A 430 -12.82 -3.16 -1.20
CA ASP A 430 -12.88 -3.12 -2.67
C ASP A 430 -14.34 -3.17 -3.18
N GLU A 431 -15.16 -4.08 -2.66
CA GLU A 431 -16.58 -4.15 -3.04
C GLU A 431 -17.34 -2.89 -2.62
N PHE A 432 -17.02 -2.32 -1.46
CA PHE A 432 -17.55 -1.03 -1.02
C PHE A 432 -17.26 0.06 -2.07
N GLN A 433 -16.01 0.19 -2.50
CA GLN A 433 -15.63 1.20 -3.48
C GLN A 433 -16.34 1.01 -4.82
N HIS A 434 -16.45 -0.22 -5.33
CA HIS A 434 -17.25 -0.48 -6.54
C HIS A 434 -18.68 0.07 -6.40
N ILE A 435 -19.35 -0.18 -5.26
CA ILE A 435 -20.72 0.31 -5.03
C ILE A 435 -20.75 1.84 -4.93
N MET A 436 -19.77 2.48 -4.28
CA MET A 436 -19.72 3.94 -4.14
C MET A 436 -19.63 4.65 -5.49
N TYR A 437 -18.77 4.17 -6.39
CA TYR A 437 -18.61 4.78 -7.71
C TYR A 437 -19.73 4.41 -8.68
N GLN A 438 -20.34 3.23 -8.56
CA GLN A 438 -21.50 2.84 -9.37
C GLN A 438 -22.80 3.51 -8.93
N HIS A 439 -22.87 3.96 -7.67
CA HIS A 439 -24.01 4.66 -7.09
C HIS A 439 -23.58 5.97 -6.40
N PRO A 440 -23.11 6.99 -7.15
CA PRO A 440 -22.48 8.19 -6.58
C PRO A 440 -23.38 9.03 -5.67
N ASN A 441 -24.70 8.92 -5.83
CA ASN A 441 -25.68 9.73 -5.10
C ASN A 441 -26.13 9.10 -3.77
N LEU A 442 -25.45 8.06 -3.28
CA LEU A 442 -25.72 7.52 -1.95
C LEU A 442 -25.45 8.59 -0.89
N THR A 443 -26.42 8.81 -0.02
CA THR A 443 -26.28 9.66 1.16
C THR A 443 -25.29 9.04 2.17
N PRO A 444 -24.66 9.83 3.06
CA PRO A 444 -23.74 9.31 4.08
C PRO A 444 -24.29 8.10 4.86
N ASP A 445 -25.54 8.15 5.32
CA ASP A 445 -26.16 7.04 6.05
C ASP A 445 -26.33 5.80 5.16
N GLN A 446 -26.66 5.96 3.89
CA GLN A 446 -26.74 4.84 2.96
C GLN A 446 -25.37 4.21 2.66
N ARG A 447 -24.29 5.01 2.64
CA ARG A 447 -22.91 4.49 2.52
C ARG A 447 -22.58 3.63 3.73
N ASN A 448 -22.92 4.10 4.93
CA ASN A 448 -22.74 3.34 6.17
C ASN A 448 -23.58 2.05 6.19
N ASP A 449 -24.82 2.09 5.69
CA ASP A 449 -25.65 0.89 5.54
C ASP A 449 -25.06 -0.13 4.55
N VAL A 450 -24.42 0.33 3.47
CA VAL A 450 -23.69 -0.55 2.54
C VAL A 450 -22.52 -1.20 3.27
N TRP A 451 -21.73 -0.42 4.01
CA TRP A 451 -20.62 -0.94 4.81
C TRP A 451 -21.08 -2.03 5.78
N LEU A 452 -22.12 -1.80 6.58
CA LEU A 452 -22.65 -2.81 7.51
C LEU A 452 -23.18 -4.08 6.83
N LYS A 453 -23.66 -3.98 5.59
CA LYS A 453 -24.05 -5.17 4.81
C LYS A 453 -22.83 -5.98 4.40
N LEU A 454 -21.74 -5.31 4.02
CA LEU A 454 -20.49 -5.95 3.63
C LEU A 454 -19.74 -6.53 4.85
N GLU A 455 -19.77 -5.86 6.00
CA GLU A 455 -19.31 -6.40 7.29
C GLU A 455 -19.94 -7.79 7.55
N LYS A 456 -21.26 -7.92 7.35
CA LYS A 456 -21.97 -9.21 7.54
C LYS A 456 -21.59 -10.25 6.49
N LYS A 457 -21.21 -9.84 5.28
CA LYS A 457 -20.80 -10.73 4.19
C LYS A 457 -19.39 -11.27 4.43
N TYR A 458 -18.45 -10.39 4.79
CA TYR A 458 -17.03 -10.71 4.83
C TYR A 458 -16.50 -10.99 6.24
N ARG A 459 -17.05 -10.34 7.27
CA ARG A 459 -16.61 -10.44 8.67
C ARG A 459 -17.78 -10.74 9.62
N PRO A 460 -18.55 -11.84 9.39
CA PRO A 460 -19.77 -12.15 10.13
C PRO A 460 -19.58 -12.41 11.63
N TRP A 461 -18.32 -12.54 12.10
CA TRP A 461 -17.97 -12.71 13.51
C TRP A 461 -17.90 -11.40 14.29
N ILE A 462 -18.02 -10.23 13.63
CA ILE A 462 -17.90 -8.94 14.31
C ILE A 462 -19.20 -8.60 15.05
N ASP A 463 -19.07 -8.34 16.35
CA ASP A 463 -20.07 -7.69 17.18
C ASP A 463 -19.54 -6.34 17.66
N PHE A 464 -20.16 -5.23 17.25
CA PHE A 464 -19.72 -3.90 17.64
C PHE A 464 -20.09 -3.50 19.07
N ASP A 465 -20.94 -4.27 19.77
CA ASP A 465 -21.36 -4.03 21.16
C ASP A 465 -21.76 -2.56 21.45
N GLY A 466 -22.53 -1.99 20.52
CA GLY A 466 -23.05 -0.63 20.63
C GLY A 466 -21.99 0.49 20.52
N LEU A 467 -20.76 0.21 20.08
CA LEU A 467 -19.76 1.24 19.78
C LEU A 467 -20.29 2.18 18.67
N PRO A 468 -20.61 3.46 18.94
CA PRO A 468 -21.47 4.26 18.04
C PRO A 468 -20.92 4.49 16.63
N PHE A 469 -19.64 4.81 16.50
CA PHE A 469 -18.98 5.07 15.20
C PHE A 469 -18.95 3.82 14.31
N TYR A 470 -18.47 2.70 14.85
CA TYR A 470 -18.36 1.45 14.11
C TYR A 470 -19.72 0.78 13.92
N GLY A 471 -20.54 0.74 14.96
CA GLY A 471 -21.85 0.06 14.98
C GLY A 471 -22.89 0.69 14.06
N ARG A 472 -22.72 1.97 13.68
CA ARG A 472 -23.56 2.60 12.65
C ARG A 472 -23.03 2.43 11.22
N GLY A 473 -21.86 1.79 11.04
CA GLY A 473 -21.27 1.56 9.73
C GLY A 473 -20.28 2.60 9.24
N ALA A 474 -19.81 3.52 10.09
CA ALA A 474 -18.89 4.58 9.66
C ALA A 474 -17.40 4.17 9.73
N GLY A 475 -17.11 2.93 10.15
CA GLY A 475 -15.75 2.43 10.37
C GLY A 475 -14.83 2.48 9.14
N TRP A 476 -15.38 2.55 7.93
CA TRP A 476 -14.61 2.73 6.68
C TRP A 476 -13.91 4.09 6.59
N GLN A 477 -14.41 5.12 7.30
CA GLN A 477 -13.85 6.48 7.23
C GLN A 477 -12.42 6.57 7.77
N ARG A 478 -11.98 5.59 8.58
CA ARG A 478 -10.60 5.51 9.08
C ARG A 478 -9.60 4.97 8.04
N GLN A 479 -10.08 4.40 6.95
CA GLN A 479 -9.26 3.72 5.96
C GLN A 479 -8.76 4.73 4.91
N LEU A 480 -7.54 5.22 5.09
CA LEU A 480 -6.94 6.25 4.22
C LEU A 480 -7.02 5.94 2.72
N HIS A 481 -6.79 4.68 2.34
CA HIS A 481 -6.79 4.25 0.93
C HIS A 481 -8.11 4.52 0.21
N ILE A 482 -9.24 4.54 0.92
CA ILE A 482 -10.55 4.85 0.32
C ILE A 482 -10.62 6.31 -0.17
N TYR A 483 -9.91 7.22 0.50
CA TYR A 483 -9.87 8.64 0.18
C TYR A 483 -8.70 8.99 -0.74
N GLU A 484 -7.51 8.45 -0.44
CA GLU A 484 -6.25 8.88 -1.04
C GLU A 484 -5.92 8.10 -2.31
N CYS A 485 -6.14 6.77 -2.32
CA CYS A 485 -5.77 5.88 -3.42
C CYS A 485 -6.89 4.89 -3.76
N PRO A 486 -8.05 5.35 -4.29
CA PRO A 486 -9.20 4.49 -4.41
C PRO A 486 -8.97 3.32 -5.38
N PHE A 487 -9.52 2.15 -5.04
CA PHE A 487 -9.29 0.81 -5.63
C PHE A 487 -7.95 0.12 -5.37
N TYR A 488 -7.00 0.76 -4.70
CA TYR A 488 -5.71 0.11 -4.35
C TYR A 488 -5.84 -1.03 -3.32
N TYR A 489 -6.91 -1.06 -2.52
CA TYR A 489 -6.95 -1.98 -1.38
C TYR A 489 -7.09 -3.47 -1.74
N ILE A 490 -7.59 -3.78 -2.96
CA ILE A 490 -7.65 -5.16 -3.46
C ILE A 490 -6.27 -5.69 -3.84
N ASP A 491 -5.34 -4.80 -4.19
CA ASP A 491 -3.98 -5.10 -4.55
C ASP A 491 -3.30 -5.84 -3.39
N TYR A 492 -3.42 -5.34 -2.16
CA TYR A 492 -2.98 -6.05 -0.95
C TYR A 492 -3.57 -7.47 -0.82
N CYS A 493 -4.82 -7.68 -1.21
CA CYS A 493 -5.43 -9.02 -1.13
C CYS A 493 -4.83 -9.98 -2.15
N LEU A 494 -4.56 -9.51 -3.38
CA LEU A 494 -3.87 -10.32 -4.38
C LEU A 494 -2.46 -10.66 -3.90
N SER A 495 -1.73 -9.67 -3.39
CA SER A 495 -0.38 -9.87 -2.89
C SER A 495 -0.33 -10.74 -1.64
N THR A 496 -1.32 -10.67 -0.76
CA THR A 496 -1.49 -11.60 0.35
C THR A 496 -1.53 -13.05 -0.15
N MET A 497 -2.19 -13.34 -1.28
CA MET A 497 -2.19 -14.70 -1.85
C MET A 497 -0.80 -15.15 -2.30
N ALA A 498 0.04 -14.24 -2.79
CA ALA A 498 1.43 -14.55 -3.12
C ALA A 498 2.29 -14.69 -1.85
N ALA A 499 2.16 -13.78 -0.90
CA ALA A 499 2.88 -13.77 0.37
C ALA A 499 2.59 -15.00 1.22
N LEU A 500 1.34 -15.46 1.29
CA LEU A 500 0.96 -16.70 1.97
C LEU A 500 1.57 -17.95 1.32
N GLN A 501 1.83 -17.92 0.00
CA GLN A 501 2.59 -18.99 -0.65
C GLN A 501 4.08 -18.89 -0.32
N PHE A 502 4.66 -17.68 -0.25
CA PHE A 502 6.02 -17.48 0.26
C PHE A 502 6.17 -17.95 1.70
N PHE A 503 5.18 -17.69 2.55
CA PHE A 503 5.13 -18.24 3.90
C PHE A 503 5.24 -19.77 3.91
N LEU A 504 4.40 -20.47 3.14
CA LEU A 504 4.45 -21.93 3.04
C LEU A 504 5.77 -22.46 2.45
N LEU A 505 6.34 -21.74 1.47
CA LEU A 505 7.65 -22.06 0.92
C LEU A 505 8.76 -21.86 1.97
N ASN A 506 8.67 -20.80 2.76
CA ASN A 506 9.63 -20.45 3.80
C ASN A 506 9.65 -21.50 4.92
N GLU A 507 8.48 -21.98 5.34
CA GLU A 507 8.33 -23.07 6.31
C GLU A 507 8.93 -24.39 5.80
N ALA A 508 8.92 -24.61 4.48
CA ALA A 508 9.45 -25.82 3.86
C ALA A 508 10.96 -25.75 3.59
N ASP A 509 11.43 -24.67 2.98
CA ASP A 509 12.82 -24.40 2.61
C ASP A 509 13.04 -22.89 2.42
N HIS A 510 13.56 -22.23 3.48
CA HIS A 510 13.88 -20.81 3.48
C HIS A 510 14.79 -20.39 2.33
N ALA A 511 15.80 -21.20 2.00
CA ALA A 511 16.78 -20.85 0.97
C ALA A 511 16.14 -20.86 -0.43
N ASP A 512 15.30 -21.84 -0.74
CA ASP A 512 14.54 -21.86 -2.01
C ASP A 512 13.53 -20.71 -2.09
N ALA A 513 12.82 -20.44 -0.99
CA ALA A 513 11.87 -19.32 -0.90
C ALA A 513 12.56 -17.97 -1.17
N TRP A 514 13.70 -17.72 -0.55
CA TRP A 514 14.50 -16.52 -0.77
C TRP A 514 14.98 -16.39 -2.22
N GLN A 515 15.47 -17.48 -2.83
CA GLN A 515 15.92 -17.43 -4.23
C GLN A 515 14.76 -17.18 -5.21
N ARG A 516 13.55 -17.66 -4.92
CA ARG A 516 12.34 -17.32 -5.69
C ARG A 516 11.99 -15.84 -5.55
N TYR A 517 12.03 -15.32 -4.32
CA TYR A 517 11.77 -13.92 -4.04
C TYR A 517 12.76 -12.99 -4.77
N LEU A 518 14.06 -13.29 -4.75
CA LEU A 518 15.07 -12.52 -5.46
C LEU A 518 14.87 -12.54 -6.99
N ARG A 519 14.47 -13.68 -7.57
CA ARG A 519 14.14 -13.74 -9.01
C ARG A 519 12.95 -12.86 -9.36
N LEU A 520 11.95 -12.80 -8.48
CA LEU A 520 10.78 -11.95 -8.62
C LEU A 520 11.17 -10.46 -8.51
N CYS A 521 11.93 -10.05 -7.48
CA CYS A 521 12.35 -8.66 -7.31
C CYS A 521 13.18 -8.15 -8.50
N ARG A 522 14.08 -8.98 -9.06
CA ARG A 522 14.90 -8.62 -10.22
C ARG A 522 14.11 -8.40 -11.51
N ARG A 523 12.83 -8.78 -11.57
CA ARG A 523 11.96 -8.44 -12.71
C ARG A 523 11.43 -7.01 -12.61
N GLY A 524 11.35 -6.42 -11.41
CA GLY A 524 10.73 -5.11 -11.20
C GLY A 524 9.40 -4.97 -11.94
N GLY A 525 9.19 -3.81 -12.56
CA GLY A 525 8.01 -3.52 -13.38
C GLY A 525 8.02 -4.08 -14.80
N THR A 526 8.93 -4.99 -15.17
CA THR A 526 9.02 -5.57 -16.53
C THR A 526 8.09 -6.76 -16.80
N ALA A 527 7.28 -7.14 -15.80
CA ALA A 527 6.41 -8.31 -15.83
C ALA A 527 5.09 -8.01 -15.11
N SER A 528 3.99 -8.58 -15.61
CA SER A 528 2.68 -8.50 -14.96
C SER A 528 2.65 -9.34 -13.68
N TYR A 529 1.66 -9.07 -12.82
CA TYR A 529 1.41 -9.87 -11.61
C TYR A 529 1.43 -11.39 -11.87
N THR A 530 0.77 -11.84 -12.94
CA THR A 530 0.70 -13.27 -13.29
C THR A 530 2.08 -13.83 -13.68
N GLU A 531 2.87 -13.07 -14.45
CA GLU A 531 4.21 -13.48 -14.85
C GLU A 531 5.21 -13.45 -13.69
N LEU A 532 5.02 -12.54 -12.73
CA LEU A 532 5.80 -12.49 -11.49
C LEU A 532 5.48 -13.71 -10.60
N CYS A 533 4.20 -14.05 -10.44
CA CYS A 533 3.80 -15.29 -9.78
C CYS A 533 4.47 -16.51 -10.45
N GLU A 534 4.39 -16.62 -11.78
CA GLU A 534 5.04 -17.70 -12.53
C GLU A 534 6.56 -17.75 -12.31
N THR A 535 7.23 -16.58 -12.31
CA THR A 535 8.69 -16.46 -12.08
C THR A 535 9.11 -17.02 -10.70
N ALA A 536 8.27 -16.82 -9.68
CA ALA A 536 8.47 -17.39 -8.35
C ALA A 536 7.90 -18.82 -8.18
N GLY A 537 7.21 -19.35 -9.20
CA GLY A 537 6.54 -20.65 -9.15
C GLY A 537 5.31 -20.68 -8.24
N LEU A 538 4.61 -19.54 -8.16
CA LEU A 538 3.39 -19.33 -7.38
C LEU A 538 2.14 -19.50 -8.26
N ARG A 539 1.01 -19.80 -7.61
CA ARG A 539 -0.30 -19.83 -8.24
C ARG A 539 -0.94 -18.44 -8.24
N THR A 540 -1.65 -18.13 -9.31
CA THR A 540 -2.47 -16.92 -9.41
C THR A 540 -3.86 -17.17 -8.78
N PRO A 541 -4.53 -16.14 -8.21
CA PRO A 541 -5.76 -16.31 -7.45
C PRO A 541 -7.04 -16.10 -8.29
N PHE A 542 -6.95 -16.07 -9.62
CA PHE A 542 -8.07 -15.71 -10.49
C PHE A 542 -8.90 -16.91 -10.97
N GLU A 543 -8.35 -18.12 -10.93
CA GLU A 543 -9.05 -19.34 -11.35
C GLU A 543 -9.93 -19.90 -10.21
N GLU A 544 -11.04 -20.56 -10.55
CA GLU A 544 -11.93 -21.19 -9.58
C GLU A 544 -11.18 -22.25 -8.74
N GLY A 545 -11.24 -22.12 -7.41
CA GLY A 545 -10.59 -23.01 -6.46
C GLY A 545 -9.14 -22.65 -6.12
N SER A 546 -8.53 -21.69 -6.83
CA SER A 546 -7.15 -21.24 -6.56
C SER A 546 -7.01 -20.62 -5.17
N VAL A 547 -7.96 -19.75 -4.80
CA VAL A 547 -7.95 -19.03 -3.52
C VAL A 547 -8.00 -20.01 -2.35
N LYS A 548 -8.92 -20.98 -2.40
CA LYS A 548 -9.03 -22.03 -1.37
C LYS A 548 -7.78 -22.89 -1.29
N ALA A 549 -7.18 -23.24 -2.43
CA ALA A 549 -5.98 -24.07 -2.48
C ALA A 549 -4.77 -23.40 -1.80
N ILE A 550 -4.73 -22.06 -1.77
CA ILE A 550 -3.69 -21.29 -1.09
C ILE A 550 -4.04 -21.04 0.38
N ALA A 551 -5.29 -20.64 0.67
CA ALA A 551 -5.71 -20.28 2.03
C ALA A 551 -5.82 -21.48 2.98
N GLN A 552 -6.25 -22.65 2.48
CA GLN A 552 -6.50 -23.82 3.33
C GLN A 552 -5.23 -24.38 4.01
N PRO A 553 -4.08 -24.55 3.32
CA PRO A 553 -2.85 -24.97 3.99
C PRO A 553 -2.40 -24.01 5.10
N VAL A 554 -2.57 -22.69 4.92
CA VAL A 554 -2.27 -21.70 5.96
C VAL A 554 -3.21 -21.85 7.16
N ALA A 555 -4.51 -22.00 6.91
CA ALA A 555 -5.48 -22.25 7.98
C ALA A 555 -5.17 -23.54 8.77
N ASN A 556 -4.68 -24.59 8.08
CA ASN A 556 -4.24 -25.82 8.72
C ASN A 556 -2.99 -25.58 9.58
N TRP A 557 -1.99 -24.87 9.05
CA TRP A 557 -0.80 -24.49 9.82
C TRP A 557 -1.19 -23.74 11.09
N ILE A 558 -2.09 -22.74 10.99
CA ILE A 558 -2.60 -22.00 12.17
C ILE A 558 -3.21 -22.96 13.19
N ALA A 559 -4.04 -23.91 12.75
CA ALA A 559 -4.68 -24.87 13.65
C ALA A 559 -3.70 -25.81 14.34
N GLU A 560 -2.57 -26.13 13.70
CA GLU A 560 -1.53 -27.02 14.21
C GLU A 560 -0.51 -26.32 15.14
N HIS A 561 -0.36 -24.99 15.00
CA HIS A 561 0.64 -24.19 15.73
C HIS A 561 0.03 -23.35 16.87
N GLN A 562 -1.08 -23.81 17.46
CA GLN A 562 -1.66 -23.16 18.65
C GLN A 562 -0.71 -23.29 19.85
N ILE A 563 -0.59 -22.22 20.64
CA ILE A 563 0.30 -22.12 21.81
C ILE A 563 -0.44 -21.69 23.06
#